data_AF-A0A1D6E4H2-F1
#
_entry.id   AF-A0A1D6E4H2-F1
#
_cell.length_a   1.000
_cell.length_b   1.000
_cell.length_c   1.000
_cell.angle_alpha   90.00
_cell.angle_beta   90.00
_cell.angle_gamma   90.00
#
_symmetry.space_group_name_H-M   'P 1'
#
loop_
_entity.id
_entity.type
_entity.pdbx_description
1 polymer ?
#
loop_
_entity_poly.entity_id
_entity_poly.type
_entity_poly.pdbx_seq_one_letter_code
_entity_poly.pdbx_strand_id
1 'polypeptide(L)'
;MELQGVIWPPHINERPNSVFKEKLIEFLIKPFTQEEYDRYFALASDRIPMVKERRTRNTVAYYHWTHEMSKSYFDRYPDLAQQFSLQRNNYTNGLALLRGLFFWLQNIELEDQFRPWSDEFKKYRVVMECL
;
A
#
# COMPACT_ATOMS: atom_id res chain seq x y z
N MET A 1 21.12 15.35 -1.09
CA MET A 1 19.70 15.75 -0.89
C MET A 1 19.25 15.04 0.38
N GLU A 2 19.19 15.78 1.48
CA GLU A 2 18.83 15.23 2.79
C GLU A 2 17.33 14.95 2.81
N LEU A 3 16.98 13.66 2.87
CA LEU A 3 15.60 13.21 3.07
C LEU A 3 15.19 13.63 4.49
N GLN A 4 14.43 14.71 4.60
CA GLN A 4 13.98 15.25 5.89
C GLN A 4 13.13 14.20 6.63
N GLY A 5 13.76 13.47 7.57
CA GLY A 5 13.10 12.72 8.64
C GLY A 5 12.35 11.44 8.27
N VAL A 6 12.22 11.10 6.98
CA VAL A 6 11.50 9.88 6.57
C VAL A 6 12.44 8.68 6.50
N ILE A 7 12.24 7.71 7.39
CA ILE A 7 12.99 6.44 7.39
C ILE A 7 12.24 5.45 6.50
N TRP A 8 12.66 5.38 5.24
CA TRP A 8 12.17 4.37 4.30
C TRP A 8 12.84 3.02 4.55
N PRO A 9 12.18 1.89 4.23
CA PRO A 9 12.87 0.60 4.18
C PRO A 9 14.09 0.71 3.23
N PRO A 10 15.31 0.32 3.68
CA PRO A 10 16.54 0.50 2.89
C PRO A 10 16.49 -0.19 1.53
N HIS A 11 15.65 -1.21 1.38
CA HIS A 11 15.47 -1.98 0.17
C HIS A 11 15.00 -1.16 -1.05
N ILE A 12 14.31 -0.02 -0.86
CA ILE A 12 13.89 0.84 -1.98
C ILE A 12 15.13 1.38 -2.71
N ASN A 13 16.14 1.81 -1.95
CA ASN A 13 17.38 2.35 -2.50
C ASN A 13 18.23 1.24 -3.15
N GLU A 14 18.20 0.03 -2.61
CA GLU A 14 18.94 -1.14 -3.10
C GLU A 14 18.39 -1.70 -4.44
N ARG A 15 17.15 -1.35 -4.81
CA ARG A 15 16.57 -1.78 -6.09
C ARG A 15 17.24 -1.08 -7.28
N PRO A 16 17.35 -1.73 -8.45
CA PRO A 16 17.80 -1.08 -9.69
C PRO A 16 16.99 0.19 -9.98
N ASN A 17 17.61 1.16 -10.66
CA ASN A 17 16.90 2.34 -11.11
C ASN A 17 15.90 1.96 -12.21
N SER A 18 14.65 2.36 -12.03
CA SER A 18 13.55 2.16 -12.96
C SER A 18 12.65 3.39 -12.95
N VAL A 19 11.85 3.56 -14.02
CA VAL A 19 10.87 4.64 -14.11
C VAL A 19 9.90 4.61 -12.93
N PHE A 20 9.52 3.41 -12.47
CA PHE A 20 8.70 3.24 -11.28
C PHE A 20 9.40 3.78 -10.02
N LYS A 21 10.66 3.39 -9.78
CA LYS A 21 11.43 3.82 -8.60
C LYS A 21 11.61 5.34 -8.57
N GLU A 22 11.93 5.96 -9.70
CA GLU A 22 12.13 7.40 -9.81
C GLU A 22 10.85 8.17 -9.47
N LYS A 23 9.73 7.80 -10.11
CA LYS A 23 8.41 8.41 -9.84
C LYS A 23 7.95 8.17 -8.41
N LEU A 24 8.22 6.98 -7.86
CA LEU A 24 7.91 6.67 -6.47
C LEU A 24 8.68 7.62 -5.55
N ILE A 25 10.00 7.74 -5.69
CA ILE A 25 10.81 8.64 -4.86
C ILE A 25 10.31 10.08 -4.94
N GLU A 26 10.05 10.58 -6.15
CA GLU A 26 9.49 11.93 -6.34
C GLU A 26 8.14 12.11 -5.62
N PHE A 27 7.29 11.10 -5.65
CA PHE A 27 6.00 11.13 -4.95
C PHE A 27 6.17 11.11 -3.43
N LEU A 28 7.14 10.35 -2.93
CA LEU A 28 7.39 10.14 -1.51
C LEU A 28 8.05 11.33 -0.82
N ILE A 29 8.90 12.10 -1.51
CA ILE A 29 9.61 13.27 -0.94
C ILE A 29 8.73 14.50 -0.70
N LYS A 30 7.46 14.47 -1.13
CA LYS A 30 6.54 15.58 -0.94
C LYS A 30 6.42 15.94 0.56
N PRO A 31 6.23 17.22 0.92
CA PRO A 31 6.07 17.61 2.32
C PRO A 31 4.84 16.95 2.94
N PHE A 32 4.85 16.77 4.26
CA PHE A 32 3.72 16.23 4.99
C PHE A 32 2.54 17.22 5.00
N THR A 33 1.32 16.70 4.84
CA THR A 33 0.07 17.44 5.11
C THR A 33 -0.88 16.55 5.89
N GLN A 34 -1.55 17.10 6.89
CA GLN A 34 -2.45 16.33 7.77
C GLN A 34 -3.68 15.84 6.98
N GLU A 35 -4.18 16.68 6.08
CA GLU A 35 -5.36 16.40 5.25
C GLU A 35 -5.13 15.19 4.34
N GLU A 36 -3.94 15.06 3.77
CA GLU A 36 -3.56 13.90 2.95
C GLU A 36 -3.45 12.64 3.80
N TYR A 37 -2.84 12.73 4.99
CA TYR A 37 -2.76 11.62 5.92
C TYR A 37 -4.14 11.11 6.30
N ASP A 38 -5.04 11.99 6.74
CA ASP A 38 -6.39 11.61 7.17
C ASP A 38 -7.17 10.97 6.02
N ARG A 39 -7.08 11.56 4.82
CA ARG A 39 -7.71 11.01 3.62
C ARG A 39 -7.20 9.62 3.27
N TYR A 40 -5.88 9.44 3.20
CA TYR A 40 -5.30 8.14 2.85
C TYR A 40 -5.52 7.10 3.94
N PHE A 41 -5.46 7.49 5.21
CA PHE A 41 -5.74 6.59 6.32
C PHE A 41 -7.20 6.12 6.30
N ALA A 42 -8.14 7.02 6.05
CA ALA A 42 -9.56 6.67 5.90
C ALA A 42 -9.74 5.66 4.76
N LEU A 43 -9.18 5.93 3.58
CA LEU A 43 -9.24 5.01 2.44
C LEU A 43 -8.56 3.66 2.71
N ALA A 44 -7.41 3.66 3.39
CA ALA A 44 -6.66 2.45 3.70
C ALA A 44 -7.38 1.55 4.73
N SER A 45 -8.09 2.18 5.67
CA SER A 45 -8.81 1.51 6.76
C SER A 45 -10.24 1.14 6.40
N ASP A 46 -10.79 1.69 5.32
CA ASP A 46 -12.19 1.54 4.95
C ASP A 46 -12.56 0.07 4.70
N ARG A 47 -13.71 -0.33 5.25
CA ARG A 47 -14.30 -1.67 5.13
C ARG A 47 -15.73 -1.50 4.62
N ILE A 48 -15.91 -1.62 3.31
CA ILE A 48 -17.21 -1.42 2.66
C ILE A 48 -18.10 -2.66 2.84
N PRO A 49 -19.39 -2.56 3.17
CA PRO A 49 -20.30 -3.70 3.19
C PRO A 49 -20.28 -4.46 1.86
N MET A 50 -20.14 -5.78 1.89
CA MET A 50 -20.12 -6.56 0.65
C MET A 50 -21.48 -6.48 -0.05
N VAL A 51 -21.48 -6.23 -1.35
CA VAL A 51 -22.68 -6.31 -2.18
C VAL A 51 -22.75 -7.73 -2.75
N LYS A 52 -23.83 -8.45 -2.44
CA LYS A 52 -24.07 -9.79 -3.01
C LYS A 52 -25.04 -9.69 -4.18
N GLU A 53 -24.71 -10.42 -5.23
CA GLU A 53 -25.57 -10.61 -6.39
C GLU A 53 -26.46 -11.84 -6.16
N ARG A 54 -27.77 -11.68 -6.38
CA ARG A 54 -28.72 -12.79 -6.42
C ARG A 54 -29.36 -12.83 -7.80
N ARG A 55 -29.09 -13.91 -8.55
CA ARG A 55 -29.77 -14.21 -9.81
C ARG A 55 -31.03 -15.02 -9.57
N THR A 56 -32.16 -14.54 -10.06
CA THR A 56 -33.41 -15.29 -10.23
C THR A 56 -33.63 -15.55 -11.71
N ARG A 57 -34.64 -16.36 -12.05
CA ARG A 57 -34.93 -16.77 -13.44
C ARG A 57 -35.14 -15.57 -14.40
N ASN A 58 -35.58 -14.42 -13.88
CA ASN A 58 -35.92 -13.23 -14.67
C ASN A 58 -35.23 -11.94 -14.18
N THR A 59 -34.40 -11.98 -13.12
CA THR A 59 -33.88 -10.73 -12.52
C THR A 59 -32.56 -10.95 -11.81
N VAL A 60 -31.71 -9.92 -11.81
CA VAL A 60 -30.52 -9.84 -10.96
C VAL A 60 -30.75 -8.75 -9.92
N ALA A 61 -30.64 -9.11 -8.64
CA ALA A 61 -30.77 -8.17 -7.53
C ALA A 61 -29.44 -8.06 -6.78
N TYR A 62 -29.06 -6.83 -6.43
CA TYR A 62 -27.89 -6.53 -5.61
C TYR A 62 -28.35 -6.07 -4.24
N TYR A 63 -27.78 -6.62 -3.17
CA TYR A 63 -28.12 -6.25 -1.80
C TYR A 63 -26.88 -6.18 -0.93
N HIS A 64 -26.85 -5.21 -0.02
CA HIS A 64 -25.80 -5.09 0.98
C HIS A 64 -25.91 -6.25 1.97
N TRP A 65 -24.85 -7.05 2.03
CA TRP A 65 -24.72 -8.13 2.98
C TRP A 65 -24.14 -7.58 4.28
N THR A 66 -25.02 -7.25 5.23
CA THR A 66 -24.67 -6.56 6.49
C THR A 66 -23.79 -7.37 7.44
N HIS A 67 -23.64 -8.68 7.21
CA HIS A 67 -22.90 -9.58 8.09
C HIS A 67 -21.45 -9.82 7.63
N GLU A 68 -21.05 -9.27 6.47
CA GLU A 68 -19.71 -9.48 5.90
C GLU A 68 -19.23 -8.14 5.32
N MET A 69 -18.20 -7.58 5.93
CA MET A 69 -17.54 -6.38 5.42
C MET A 69 -16.41 -6.80 4.49
N SER A 70 -16.20 -6.02 3.43
CA SER A 70 -15.02 -6.18 2.58
C SER A 70 -13.75 -5.90 3.37
N LYS A 71 -12.66 -6.52 2.94
CA LYS A 71 -11.34 -6.33 3.52
C LYS A 71 -10.83 -4.92 3.19
N SER A 72 -10.36 -4.19 4.20
CA SER A 72 -9.61 -2.95 4.01
C SER A 72 -8.27 -3.22 3.32
N TYR A 73 -7.51 -2.17 2.99
CA TYR A 73 -6.15 -2.37 2.49
C TYR A 73 -5.23 -2.94 3.59
N PHE A 74 -5.42 -2.53 4.84
CA PHE A 74 -4.69 -3.11 5.97
C PHE A 74 -5.05 -4.59 6.22
N ASP A 75 -6.29 -5.01 5.93
CA ASP A 75 -6.68 -6.43 5.99
C ASP A 75 -6.09 -7.25 4.84
N ARG A 76 -5.91 -6.64 3.66
CA ARG A 76 -5.33 -7.27 2.48
C ARG A 76 -3.81 -7.40 2.56
N TYR A 77 -3.14 -6.43 3.17
CA TYR A 77 -1.69 -6.35 3.28
C TYR A 77 -1.27 -6.27 4.75
N PRO A 78 -1.20 -7.42 5.46
CA PRO A 78 -0.87 -7.44 6.88
C PRO A 78 0.57 -6.98 7.17
N ASP A 79 1.48 -7.13 6.20
CA ASP A 79 2.85 -6.59 6.27
C ASP A 79 2.86 -5.06 6.30
N LEU A 80 2.03 -4.42 5.46
CA LEU A 80 1.82 -2.98 5.50
C LEU A 80 1.21 -2.54 6.83
N ALA A 81 0.16 -3.23 7.29
CA ALA A 81 -0.51 -2.91 8.55
C ALA A 81 0.46 -2.98 9.75
N GLN A 82 1.32 -4.00 9.78
CA GLN A 82 2.37 -4.12 10.79
C GLN A 82 3.34 -2.94 10.73
N GLN A 83 3.89 -2.60 9.56
CA GLN A 83 4.82 -1.47 9.43
C GLN A 83 4.15 -0.15 9.82
N PHE A 84 2.91 0.06 9.41
CA PHE A 84 2.14 1.26 9.76
C PHE A 84 1.93 1.38 11.26
N SER A 85 1.60 0.28 11.95
CA SER A 85 1.44 0.26 13.41
C SER A 85 2.71 0.64 14.18
N LEU A 86 3.90 0.33 13.63
CA LEU A 86 5.18 0.74 14.21
C LEU A 86 5.41 2.25 14.11
N GLN A 87 4.78 2.92 13.15
CA GLN A 87 4.87 4.37 12.95
C GLN A 87 3.80 5.16 13.71
N ARG A 88 3.14 4.58 14.73
CA ARG A 88 2.03 5.23 15.47
C ARG A 88 2.34 6.63 16.01
N ASN A 89 3.62 6.93 16.26
CA ASN A 89 4.08 8.22 16.78
C ASN A 89 4.84 9.06 15.72
N ASN A 90 4.94 8.57 14.49
CA ASN A 90 5.63 9.23 13.39
C ASN A 90 4.69 9.32 12.18
N TYR A 91 3.85 10.35 12.19
CA TYR A 91 2.87 10.62 11.14
C TYR A 91 3.52 10.84 9.77
N THR A 92 4.73 11.40 9.71
CA THR A 92 5.48 11.57 8.47
C THR A 92 5.81 10.22 7.84
N ASN A 93 6.33 9.27 8.63
CA ASN A 93 6.60 7.90 8.18
C ASN A 93 5.30 7.12 7.88
N GLY A 94 4.23 7.36 8.65
CA GLY A 94 2.92 6.79 8.38
C GLY A 94 2.36 7.25 7.03
N LEU A 95 2.39 8.56 6.76
CA LEU A 95 1.96 9.13 5.48
C LEU A 95 2.79 8.56 4.32
N ALA A 96 4.08 8.42 4.54
CA ALA A 96 5.01 7.81 3.62
C ALA A 96 4.60 6.38 3.18
N LEU A 97 4.22 5.52 4.14
CA LEU A 97 3.71 4.18 3.84
C LEU A 97 2.39 4.22 3.06
N LEU A 98 1.48 5.13 3.43
CA LEU A 98 0.21 5.33 2.74
C LEU A 98 0.41 5.81 1.30
N ARG A 99 1.32 6.77 1.08
CA ARG A 99 1.71 7.22 -0.26
C ARG A 99 2.27 6.06 -1.08
N GLY A 100 3.14 5.24 -0.49
CA GLY A 100 3.67 4.03 -1.14
C GLY A 100 2.56 3.08 -1.58
N LEU A 101 1.55 2.84 -0.72
CA LEU A 101 0.36 2.04 -1.06
C LEU A 101 -0.39 2.60 -2.27
N PHE A 102 -0.83 3.85 -2.20
CA PHE A 102 -1.67 4.42 -3.25
C PHE A 102 -0.90 4.65 -4.56
N PHE A 103 0.37 5.02 -4.49
CA PHE A 103 1.23 5.10 -5.66
C PHE A 103 1.33 3.74 -6.36
N TRP A 104 1.60 2.68 -5.61
CA TRP A 104 1.68 1.33 -6.16
C TRP A 104 0.38 0.89 -6.82
N LEU A 105 -0.77 1.10 -6.15
CA LEU A 105 -2.08 0.77 -6.71
C LEU A 105 -2.37 1.49 -8.03
N GLN A 106 -1.93 2.75 -8.16
CA GLN A 106 -2.11 3.54 -9.38
C GLN A 106 -1.15 3.17 -10.52
N ASN A 107 -0.05 2.46 -10.20
CA ASN A 107 1.05 2.18 -11.13
C ASN A 107 1.35 0.69 -11.22
N ILE A 108 0.36 -0.18 -10.94
CA ILE A 108 0.54 -1.64 -10.93
C ILE A 108 0.85 -2.21 -12.32
N GLU A 109 0.53 -1.47 -13.39
CA GLU A 109 0.80 -1.85 -14.77
C GLU A 109 2.20 -1.47 -15.26
N LEU A 110 2.97 -0.70 -14.48
CA LEU A 110 4.35 -0.35 -14.85
C LEU A 110 5.27 -1.57 -14.69
N GLU A 111 6.21 -1.70 -15.62
CA GLU A 111 7.31 -2.66 -15.52
C GLU A 111 8.15 -2.37 -14.26
N ASP A 112 8.74 -3.44 -13.70
CA ASP A 112 9.56 -3.40 -12.49
C ASP A 112 8.87 -2.79 -11.26
N GLN A 113 7.53 -2.74 -11.25
CA GLN A 113 6.77 -2.32 -10.07
C GLN A 113 7.07 -3.23 -8.88
N PHE A 114 7.04 -2.64 -7.69
CA PHE A 114 7.16 -3.38 -6.44
C PHE A 114 6.35 -2.71 -5.35
N ARG A 115 5.95 -3.48 -4.34
CA ARG A 115 5.31 -2.96 -3.13
C ARG A 115 6.33 -2.18 -2.29
N PRO A 116 6.21 -0.84 -2.13
CA PRO A 116 7.23 -0.03 -1.46
C PRO A 116 7.48 -0.36 0.02
N TRP A 117 6.49 -0.97 0.67
CA TRP A 117 6.58 -1.40 2.07
C TRP A 117 7.14 -2.82 2.22
N SER A 118 7.30 -3.59 1.14
CA SER A 118 7.62 -5.01 1.19
C SER A 118 8.93 -5.33 0.47
N ASP A 119 9.89 -5.88 1.22
CA ASP A 119 11.15 -6.37 0.68
C ASP A 119 10.99 -7.81 0.16
N GLU A 120 10.21 -7.96 -0.91
CA GLU A 120 10.04 -9.26 -1.56
C GLU A 120 11.34 -9.80 -2.17
N PHE A 121 12.28 -8.91 -2.49
CA PHE A 121 13.52 -9.24 -3.19
C PHE A 121 14.44 -10.13 -2.33
N LYS A 122 14.46 -9.93 -1.01
CA LYS A 122 15.16 -10.83 -0.08
C LYS A 122 14.63 -12.26 -0.10
N LYS A 123 13.33 -12.45 -0.33
CA LYS A 123 12.72 -13.78 -0.35
C LYS A 123 13.25 -14.65 -1.49
N TYR A 124 13.58 -14.03 -2.63
CA TYR A 124 14.12 -14.72 -3.79
C TYR A 124 15.65 -14.87 -3.75
N ARG A 125 16.41 -13.92 -3.18
CA ARG A 125 17.86 -14.09 -2.98
C ARG A 125 18.19 -15.27 -2.07
N VAL A 126 17.50 -15.41 -0.94
CA VAL A 126 17.75 -16.52 0.00
C VAL A 126 17.51 -17.88 -0.66
N VAL A 127 16.54 -17.99 -1.57
CA VAL A 127 16.26 -19.24 -2.30
C VAL A 127 17.33 -19.52 -3.36
N MET A 128 17.86 -18.50 -4.03
CA MET A 128 18.89 -18.65 -5.07
C MET A 128 20.31 -18.84 -4.52
N GLU A 129 20.59 -18.39 -3.30
CA GLU A 129 21.88 -18.62 -2.61
C GLU A 129 21.96 -20.01 -1.94
N CYS A 130 20.83 -20.73 -1.83
CA CYS A 130 20.73 -22.08 -1.27
C CYS A 130 20.64 -23.20 -2.32
N LEU A 131 20.89 -22.89 -3.61
CA LEU A 131 21.02 -23.83 -4.73
C LEU A 131 22.46 -23.83 -5.25
#